data_AF-A0A9X1IIE4-F1
#
_entry.id   AF-A0A9X1IIE4-F1
#
_cell.length_a   1.000
_cell.length_b   1.000
_cell.length_c   1.000
_cell.angle_alpha   90.00
_cell.angle_beta   90.00
_cell.angle_gamma   90.00
#
_symmetry.space_group_name_H-M   'P 1'
#
loop_
_entity.id
_entity.type
_entity.pdbx_description
1 polymer ?
#
loop_
_entity_poly.entity_id
_entity_poly.type
_entity_poly.pdbx_seq_one_letter_code
_entity_poly.pdbx_strand_id
1 'polypeptide(L)'
;MVVQGSTPWAGVVEGIDGVKEALLQVLWKDPGEAALEAVASLLSSLEEPAAWARHGSGDGRPYWHCWFGYERGSVTIQRLTVPLQSEVAMRRLRSTLGEITGVLADCAEELRQLTNAAARAGAFTPRHPGQGSA
;
A
#
# COMPACT_ATOMS: atom_id res chain seq x y z
N MET A 1 -11.75 1.11 -11.65
CA MET A 1 -10.35 1.41 -12.03
C MET A 1 -9.52 1.26 -10.78
N VAL A 2 -8.60 0.30 -10.73
CA VAL A 2 -7.65 0.19 -9.61
C VAL A 2 -6.53 1.18 -9.89
N VAL A 3 -6.50 2.28 -9.16
CA VAL A 3 -5.45 3.28 -9.30
C VAL A 3 -4.35 2.94 -8.30
N GLN A 4 -3.13 2.76 -8.81
CA GLN A 4 -1.95 2.46 -7.98
C GLN A 4 -1.20 3.74 -7.63
N GLY A 5 -0.62 3.75 -6.43
CA GLY A 5 0.36 4.75 -6.04
C GLY A 5 1.60 4.59 -6.91
N SER A 6 2.32 5.67 -7.14
CA SER A 6 3.44 5.73 -8.09
C SER A 6 4.61 4.78 -7.78
N THR A 7 4.72 4.24 -6.56
CA THR A 7 5.72 3.23 -6.21
C THR A 7 5.29 2.40 -4.98
N PRO A 8 5.19 1.05 -5.07
CA PRO A 8 4.97 0.22 -3.89
C PRO A 8 6.19 0.29 -2.96
N TRP A 9 5.94 0.40 -1.65
CA TRP A 9 6.98 0.40 -0.62
C TRP A 9 6.56 -0.47 0.55
N ALA A 10 7.49 -1.26 1.06
CA ALA A 10 7.35 -1.99 2.31
C ALA A 10 8.64 -1.85 3.11
N GLY A 11 8.52 -1.66 4.42
CA GLY A 11 9.66 -1.50 5.31
C GLY A 11 9.30 -1.76 6.76
N VAL A 12 10.32 -2.09 7.57
CA VAL A 12 10.22 -2.10 9.03
C VAL A 12 10.70 -0.77 9.55
N VAL A 13 9.88 -0.19 10.41
CA VAL A 13 10.15 1.06 11.10
C VAL A 13 10.05 0.81 12.59
N GLU A 14 10.77 1.62 13.37
CA GLU A 14 10.77 1.51 14.81
C GLU A 14 9.73 2.42 15.44
N GLY A 15 8.86 1.84 16.28
CA GLY A 15 7.86 2.58 17.03
C GLY A 15 6.82 3.29 16.15
N ILE A 16 5.98 4.11 16.79
CA ILE A 16 4.97 4.92 16.09
C ILE A 16 5.62 6.07 15.31
N ASP A 17 6.71 6.66 15.82
CA ASP A 17 7.37 7.78 15.15
C ASP A 17 7.99 7.37 13.80
N GLY A 18 8.57 6.17 13.71
CA GLY A 18 9.04 5.64 12.43
C GLY A 18 7.90 5.38 11.44
N VAL A 19 6.70 5.01 11.92
CA VAL A 19 5.51 4.88 11.06
C VAL A 19 5.08 6.26 10.56
N LYS A 20 5.06 7.28 11.42
CA LYS A 20 4.72 8.66 11.04
C LYS A 20 5.68 9.17 9.96
N GLU A 21 6.98 8.97 10.13
CA GLU A 21 7.99 9.38 9.14
C GLU A 21 7.79 8.67 7.79
N ALA A 22 7.56 7.36 7.79
CA ALA A 22 7.31 6.60 6.56
C ALA A 22 6.04 7.07 5.83
N LEU A 23 4.97 7.36 6.56
CA LEU A 23 3.73 7.88 6.00
C LEU A 23 3.89 9.27 5.39
N LEU A 24 4.67 10.14 6.04
CA LEU A 24 5.00 11.45 5.48
C LEU A 24 5.77 11.31 4.15
N GLN A 25 6.68 10.34 4.04
CA GLN A 25 7.36 10.07 2.77
C GLN A 25 6.41 9.59 1.67
N VAL A 26 5.34 8.87 2.00
CA VAL A 26 4.28 8.50 1.05
C VAL A 26 3.57 9.75 0.55
N LEU A 27 3.20 10.67 1.46
CA LEU A 27 2.57 11.95 1.11
C LEU A 27 3.44 12.80 0.17
N TRP A 28 4.74 12.85 0.42
CA TRP A 28 5.67 13.59 -0.44
C TRP A 28 5.78 13.04 -1.87
N LYS A 29 5.47 11.75 -2.07
CA LYS A 29 5.56 11.08 -3.37
C LYS A 29 4.23 11.07 -4.15
N ASP A 30 3.10 11.34 -3.49
CA ASP A 30 1.76 11.41 -4.09
C ASP A 30 0.95 12.56 -3.48
N PRO A 31 1.20 13.82 -3.90
CA PRO A 31 0.66 15.03 -3.26
C PRO A 31 -0.83 15.31 -3.58
N GLY A 32 -1.63 14.29 -3.91
CA GLY A 32 -3.07 14.48 -4.14
C GLY A 32 -3.79 14.94 -2.86
N GLU A 33 -4.73 15.89 -3.00
CA GLU A 33 -5.48 16.47 -1.86
C GLU A 33 -6.23 15.39 -1.06
N ALA A 34 -6.86 14.43 -1.74
CA ALA A 34 -7.51 13.27 -1.11
C ALA A 34 -6.51 12.34 -0.38
N ALA A 35 -5.27 12.24 -0.85
CA ALA A 35 -4.23 11.48 -0.17
C ALA A 35 -3.76 12.22 1.09
N LEU A 36 -3.67 13.55 1.04
CA LEU A 36 -3.30 14.40 2.18
C LEU A 36 -4.25 14.24 3.36
N GLU A 37 -5.56 14.36 3.12
CA GLU A 37 -6.58 14.22 4.18
C GLU A 37 -6.59 12.80 4.77
N ALA A 38 -6.53 11.77 3.91
CA ALA A 38 -6.57 10.38 4.36
C ALA A 38 -5.33 10.01 5.20
N VAL A 39 -4.13 10.42 4.79
CA VAL A 39 -2.92 10.16 5.58
C VAL A 39 -2.89 11.04 6.83
N ALA A 40 -3.38 12.28 6.79
CA ALA A 40 -3.50 13.11 7.99
C ALA A 40 -4.42 12.46 9.04
N SER A 41 -5.56 11.91 8.61
CA SER A 41 -6.48 11.16 9.47
C SER A 41 -5.86 9.86 10.00
N LEU A 42 -5.01 9.20 9.20
CA LEU A 42 -4.26 8.04 9.67
C LEU A 42 -3.26 8.47 10.77
N LEU A 43 -2.45 9.50 10.52
CA LEU A 43 -1.44 10.00 11.45
C LEU A 43 -2.03 10.36 12.82
N SER A 44 -3.22 10.96 12.87
CA SER A 44 -3.89 11.32 14.13
C SER A 44 -4.39 10.11 14.91
N SER A 45 -4.70 9.00 14.25
CA SER A 45 -5.30 7.80 14.87
C SER A 45 -4.28 6.73 15.26
N LEU A 46 -3.01 6.84 14.84
CA LEU A 46 -1.98 5.81 15.11
C LEU A 46 -1.76 5.52 16.60
N GLU A 47 -1.96 6.50 17.47
CA GLU A 47 -1.79 6.33 18.91
C GLU A 47 -3.03 5.73 19.60
N GLU A 48 -4.19 5.75 18.93
CA GLU A 48 -5.46 5.28 19.48
C GLU A 48 -5.61 3.76 19.30
N PRO A 49 -5.66 2.96 20.38
CA PRO A 49 -5.79 1.50 20.25
C PRO A 49 -7.01 1.04 19.45
N ALA A 50 -8.10 1.81 19.45
CA ALA A 50 -9.33 1.49 18.73
C ALA A 50 -9.19 1.58 17.20
N ALA A 51 -8.24 2.36 16.69
CA ALA A 51 -7.94 2.43 15.26
C ALA A 51 -7.23 1.17 14.74
N TRP A 52 -6.73 0.34 15.66
CA TRP A 52 -6.04 -0.90 15.34
C TRP A 52 -6.96 -2.09 15.49
N ALA A 53 -7.03 -2.89 14.44
CA ALA A 53 -7.62 -4.22 14.55
C ALA A 53 -6.58 -5.19 15.12
N ARG A 54 -6.97 -5.91 16.18
CA ARG A 54 -6.13 -6.93 16.80
C ARG A 54 -6.23 -8.23 15.99
N HIS A 55 -5.09 -8.76 15.53
CA HIS A 55 -5.01 -10.20 15.23
C HIS A 55 -4.93 -10.97 16.55
N GLY A 56 -5.84 -11.94 16.68
CA GLY A 56 -6.32 -12.44 17.96
C GLY A 56 -5.66 -13.76 18.35
N SER A 57 -5.45 -13.94 19.66
CA SER A 57 -5.17 -15.24 20.28
C SER A 57 -6.01 -16.35 19.63
N GLY A 58 -5.34 -17.24 18.90
CA GLY A 58 -5.95 -18.27 18.04
C GLY A 58 -5.29 -18.40 16.66
N ASP A 59 -4.86 -17.29 16.05
CA ASP A 59 -4.10 -17.29 14.78
C ASP A 59 -2.57 -17.34 14.99
N GLY A 60 -2.14 -17.22 16.24
CA GLY A 60 -0.75 -17.37 16.69
C GLY A 60 0.15 -16.16 16.42
N ARG A 61 -0.37 -15.05 15.88
CA ARG A 61 0.45 -13.92 15.41
C ARG A 61 0.39 -12.72 16.36
N PRO A 62 1.52 -12.17 16.84
CA PRO A 62 1.52 -11.15 17.89
C PRO A 62 1.60 -9.71 17.34
N TYR A 63 0.64 -9.31 16.50
CA TYR A 63 0.58 -7.95 15.96
C TYR A 63 -0.82 -7.37 15.88
N TRP A 64 -0.88 -6.04 15.94
CA TRP A 64 -2.00 -5.21 15.55
C TRP A 64 -1.84 -4.79 14.10
N HIS A 65 -2.95 -4.54 13.42
CA HIS A 65 -2.93 -4.06 12.04
C HIS A 65 -3.85 -2.85 11.86
N CYS A 66 -3.52 -2.08 10.84
CA CYS A 66 -4.20 -0.86 10.46
C CYS A 66 -4.14 -0.77 8.93
N TRP A 67 -5.28 -0.52 8.26
CA TRP A 67 -5.37 -0.42 6.81
C TRP A 67 -6.19 0.79 6.38
N PHE A 68 -5.67 1.54 5.43
CA PHE A 68 -6.29 2.77 4.92
C PHE A 68 -6.19 2.81 3.40
N GLY A 69 -7.32 2.82 2.72
CA GLY A 69 -7.41 3.07 1.28
C GLY A 69 -7.61 4.55 0.97
N TYR A 70 -7.06 5.02 -0.14
CA TYR A 70 -7.33 6.34 -0.72
C TYR A 70 -7.50 6.21 -2.24
N GLU A 71 -7.89 7.29 -2.92
CA GLU A 71 -8.29 7.27 -4.33
C GLU A 71 -7.27 6.58 -5.25
N ARG A 72 -5.98 6.71 -4.93
CA ARG A 72 -4.86 6.20 -5.74
C ARG A 72 -4.06 5.10 -5.06
N GLY A 73 -4.50 4.55 -3.94
CA GLY A 73 -3.68 3.53 -3.30
C GLY A 73 -4.22 3.07 -1.96
N SER A 74 -3.36 2.38 -1.22
CA SER A 74 -3.66 2.01 0.15
C SER A 74 -2.38 1.85 0.95
N VAL A 75 -2.49 2.03 2.26
CA VAL A 75 -1.43 1.81 3.22
C VAL A 75 -1.86 0.75 4.22
N THR A 76 -0.98 -0.21 4.48
CA THR A 76 -1.16 -1.21 5.53
C THR A 76 -0.01 -1.11 6.52
N ILE A 77 -0.33 -1.08 7.81
CA ILE A 77 0.66 -1.02 8.90
C ILE A 77 0.41 -2.20 9.83
N GLN A 78 1.49 -2.91 10.19
CA GLN A 78 1.47 -3.97 11.19
C GLN A 78 2.38 -3.58 12.36
N ARG A 79 1.80 -3.49 13.55
CA ARG A 79 2.49 -3.13 14.79
C ARG A 79 2.62 -4.36 15.67
N LEU A 80 3.85 -4.76 15.97
CA LEU A 80 4.07 -5.84 16.93
C LEU A 80 3.63 -5.44 18.33
N THR A 81 2.88 -6.33 18.98
CA THR A 81 2.40 -6.13 20.35
C THR A 81 3.32 -6.76 21.38
N VAL A 82 4.29 -7.55 20.92
CA VAL A 82 5.31 -8.18 21.76
C VAL A 82 6.68 -7.68 21.31
N PRO A 83 7.63 -7.50 22.25
CA PRO A 83 8.99 -7.12 21.90
C PRO A 83 9.65 -8.19 21.03
N LEU A 84 10.34 -7.77 19.96
CA LEU A 84 11.25 -8.65 19.22
C LEU A 84 12.53 -8.83 20.04
N GLN A 85 12.55 -9.85 20.91
CA GLN A 85 13.67 -10.08 21.83
C GLN A 85 14.89 -10.77 21.20
N SER A 86 14.95 -10.93 19.87
CA SER A 86 16.04 -11.64 19.21
C SER A 86 16.46 -10.99 17.88
N GLU A 87 17.76 -10.71 17.76
CA GLU A 87 18.48 -10.39 16.53
C GLU A 87 18.15 -11.36 15.37
N VAL A 88 17.98 -12.65 15.68
CA VAL A 88 17.62 -13.68 14.68
C VAL A 88 16.18 -13.48 14.17
N ALA A 89 15.25 -13.12 15.07
CA ALA A 89 13.87 -12.84 14.70
C ALA A 89 13.78 -11.56 13.85
N MET A 90 14.53 -10.51 14.19
CA MET A 90 14.65 -9.30 13.38
C MET A 90 15.20 -9.58 11.98
N ARG A 91 16.23 -10.42 11.87
CA ARG A 91 16.84 -10.78 10.58
C ARG A 91 15.89 -11.59 9.70
N ARG A 92 15.16 -12.54 10.29
CA ARG A 92 14.10 -13.28 9.57
C ARG A 92 12.98 -12.35 9.10
N LEU A 93 12.52 -11.43 9.95
CA LEU A 93 11.49 -10.45 9.60
C LEU A 93 11.93 -9.60 8.39
N ARG A 94 13.16 -9.09 8.42
CA ARG A 94 13.75 -8.34 7.30
C ARG A 94 13.85 -9.17 6.02
N SER A 95 14.24 -10.44 6.12
CA SER A 95 14.29 -11.36 4.96
C SER A 95 12.90 -11.55 4.34
N THR A 96 11.90 -11.87 5.17
CA THR A 96 10.50 -12.03 4.73
C THR A 96 9.96 -10.75 4.12
N LEU A 97 10.36 -9.57 4.62
CA LEU A 97 10.00 -8.30 4.00
C LEU A 97 10.65 -8.10 2.64
N GLY A 98 11.90 -8.52 2.44
CA GLY A 98 12.54 -8.51 1.14
C GLY A 98 11.73 -9.34 0.12
N GLU A 99 11.32 -10.54 0.51
CA GLU A 99 10.47 -11.42 -0.32
C GLU A 99 9.12 -10.79 -0.62
N ILE A 100 8.41 -10.27 0.39
CA ILE A 100 7.11 -9.59 0.22
C ILE A 100 7.25 -8.36 -0.68
N THR A 101 8.32 -7.58 -0.52
CA THR A 101 8.58 -6.40 -1.36
C THR A 101 8.78 -6.79 -2.81
N GLY A 102 9.50 -7.89 -3.07
CA GLY A 102 9.65 -8.45 -4.42
C GLY A 102 8.29 -8.80 -5.03
N VAL A 103 7.47 -9.57 -4.31
CA VAL A 103 6.12 -9.93 -4.76
C VAL A 103 5.25 -8.70 -5.01
N LEU A 104 5.30 -7.70 -4.14
CA LEU A 104 4.56 -6.44 -4.33
C LEU A 104 5.03 -5.66 -5.56
N ALA A 105 6.33 -5.65 -5.84
CA ALA A 105 6.90 -5.04 -7.02
C ALA A 105 6.45 -5.76 -8.30
N ASP A 106 6.46 -7.09 -8.29
CA ASP A 106 5.98 -7.94 -9.40
C ASP A 106 4.49 -7.70 -9.66
N CYS A 107 3.65 -7.75 -8.61
CA CYS A 107 2.22 -7.44 -8.74
C CYS A 107 1.99 -6.00 -9.25
N ALA A 108 2.81 -5.04 -8.84
CA ALA A 108 2.72 -3.67 -9.34
C ALA A 108 3.11 -3.55 -10.82
N GLU A 109 4.08 -4.35 -11.27
CA GLU A 109 4.44 -4.46 -12.68
C GLU A 109 3.31 -5.08 -13.51
N GLU A 110 2.76 -6.21 -13.06
CA GLU A 110 1.63 -6.89 -13.72
C GLU A 110 0.41 -5.96 -13.85
N LEU A 111 0.06 -5.23 -12.79
CA LEU A 111 -1.05 -4.29 -12.81
C LEU A 111 -0.79 -3.10 -13.76
N ARG A 112 0.44 -2.59 -13.84
CA ARG A 112 0.82 -1.57 -14.83
C ARG A 112 0.71 -2.11 -16.26
N GLN A 113 1.14 -3.35 -16.50
CA GLN A 113 1.01 -3.99 -17.81
C GLN A 113 -0.46 -4.16 -18.22
N LEU A 114 -1.32 -4.62 -17.31
CA LEU A 114 -2.76 -4.76 -17.55
C LEU A 114 -3.43 -3.41 -17.84
N THR A 115 -3.07 -2.37 -17.07
CA THR A 115 -3.61 -1.01 -17.26
C THR A 115 -3.17 -0.44 -18.62
N ASN A 116 -1.90 -0.60 -18.98
CA ASN A 116 -1.36 -0.16 -20.27
C ASN A 116 -1.94 -0.97 -21.45
N ALA A 117 -2.23 -2.26 -21.26
CA ALA A 117 -2.88 -3.11 -22.25
C ALA A 117 -4.33 -2.67 -22.46
N ALA A 118 -5.07 -2.37 -21.38
CA ALA A 118 -6.43 -1.85 -21.45
C ALA A 118 -6.49 -0.49 -22.16
N ALA A 119 -5.55 0.42 -21.86
CA ALA A 119 -5.44 1.71 -22.54
C ALA A 119 -5.14 1.56 -24.05
N ARG A 120 -4.27 0.62 -24.42
CA ARG A 120 -3.96 0.30 -25.83
C ARG A 120 -5.11 -0.37 -26.56
N ALA A 121 -5.88 -1.24 -25.89
CA ALA A 121 -7.08 -1.85 -26.44
C ALA A 121 -8.19 -0.82 -26.70
N GLY A 122 -8.33 0.18 -25.82
CA GLY A 122 -9.24 1.32 -26.02
C GLY A 122 -8.79 2.31 -27.12
N ALA A 123 -7.50 2.35 -27.45
CA ALA A 123 -6.95 3.20 -28.51
C ALA A 123 -7.14 2.62 -29.93
N PHE A 124 -7.60 1.37 -30.05
CA PHE A 124 -7.84 0.67 -31.31
C PHE A 124 -9.32 0.33 -31.55
N THR A 125 -10.25 1.21 -31.16
CA THR A 125 -11.54 1.26 -31.89
C THR A 125 -11.36 2.13 -33.13
N PRO A 126 -11.20 1.56 -34.34
CA PRO A 126 -11.37 2.35 -35.54
C PRO A 126 -12.82 2.80 -35.58
N ARG A 127 -13.06 4.12 -35.53
CA ARG A 127 -14.31 4.65 -36.08
C ARG A 127 -14.34 4.23 -37.54
N HIS A 128 -15.24 3.32 -37.87
CA HIS A 128 -15.55 2.93 -39.23
C HIS A 128 -15.69 4.20 -40.11
N PRO A 129 -14.83 4.39 -41.13
CA PRO A 129 -15.08 5.39 -42.15
C PRO A 129 -16.05 4.75 -43.15
N GLY A 130 -17.32 5.18 -43.11
CA GLY A 130 -18.26 4.89 -44.19
C GLY A 130 -19.64 4.46 -43.73
N GLN A 131 -20.53 5.43 -43.60
CA GLN A 131 -21.82 5.37 -44.29
C GLN A 131 -22.00 6.71 -44.99
N GLY A 132 -21.77 6.69 -46.30
CA GLY A 132 -22.08 7.80 -47.19
C GLY A 132 -23.59 7.88 -47.45
N SER A 133 -23.97 9.07 -47.92
CA SER A 133 -25.11 9.43 -48.75
C SER A 133 -26.38 8.58 -48.66
N ALA A 134 -27.44 9.20 -48.14
CA ALA A 134 -28.66 9.46 -48.90
C ALA A 134 -29.26 10.79 -48.44
#